data_AF-A0A496X2J4-F1
#
_entry.id   AF-A0A496X2J4-F1
#
_cell.length_a   1.000
_cell.length_b   1.000
_cell.length_c   1.000
_cell.angle_alpha   90.00
_cell.angle_beta   90.00
_cell.angle_gamma   90.00
#
_symmetry.space_group_name_H-M   'P 1'
#
loop_
_entity.id
_entity.type
_entity.pdbx_description
1 polymer ?
#
loop_
_entity_poly.entity_id
_entity_poly.type
_entity_poly.pdbx_seq_one_letter_code
_entity_poly.pdbx_strand_id
1 'polypeptide(L)'
;MERVYSEDDKICFNNINTEMAMLAEYLADCNARKYSLFKLSLVVSSVVVTALMTIFKLYSEDGGITIKAPFNYIFGAILVLIGLINIVIIKELLSIHASRLITYRQMNCFRQALDSIKYRKFEGCYPDSVDCLKSSDTEYWNILGKHRKLPLDNEGLVLSERGLFRSPDKFMIFILALISALVIFSPVIYMAWSPDSTYREGLYSGLVGMLFVAGFFVQFRDSRKRLRAQLKFGKTPETSFVNTDTIPPVS
;
A
#
# COMPACT_ATOMS: atom_id res chain seq x y z
N MET A 1 -32.09 -36.85 -1.08
CA MET A 1 -31.09 -36.69 -2.16
C MET A 1 -29.75 -36.47 -1.52
N GLU A 2 -28.76 -37.31 -1.82
CA GLU A 2 -27.41 -37.12 -1.33
C GLU A 2 -26.80 -35.90 -2.03
N ARG A 3 -26.55 -34.82 -1.27
CA ARG A 3 -26.02 -33.58 -1.82
C ARG A 3 -24.52 -33.75 -2.07
N VAL A 4 -24.16 -34.27 -3.24
CA VAL A 4 -22.77 -34.49 -3.66
C VAL A 4 -22.33 -33.38 -4.62
N TYR A 5 -21.11 -32.87 -4.46
CA TYR A 5 -20.53 -31.92 -5.40
C TYR A 5 -20.20 -32.61 -6.72
N SER A 6 -20.41 -31.92 -7.84
CA SER A 6 -19.97 -32.43 -9.14
C SER A 6 -18.44 -32.51 -9.21
N GLU A 7 -17.90 -33.29 -10.15
CA GLU A 7 -16.45 -33.32 -10.38
C GLU A 7 -15.92 -31.93 -10.81
N ASP A 8 -16.71 -31.18 -11.58
CA ASP A 8 -16.35 -29.82 -11.98
C ASP A 8 -16.25 -28.87 -10.78
N ASP A 9 -17.15 -28.99 -9.79
CA ASP A 9 -17.07 -28.21 -8.55
C ASP A 9 -15.80 -28.56 -7.76
N LYS A 10 -15.45 -29.85 -7.68
CA LYS A 10 -14.24 -30.30 -6.98
C LYS A 10 -12.97 -29.77 -7.65
N ILE A 11 -12.91 -29.82 -8.98
CA ILE A 11 -11.81 -29.25 -9.76
C ILE A 11 -11.72 -27.74 -9.53
N CYS A 12 -12.86 -27.03 -9.57
CA CYS A 12 -12.92 -25.61 -9.31
C CYS A 12 -12.41 -25.26 -7.90
N PHE A 13 -12.82 -26.02 -6.89
CA PHE A 13 -12.31 -25.86 -5.52
C PHE A 13 -10.81 -26.06 -5.41
N ASN A 14 -10.27 -27.09 -6.07
CA ASN A 14 -8.83 -27.34 -6.04
C ASN A 14 -8.03 -26.21 -6.72
N ASN A 15 -8.52 -25.73 -7.87
CA ASN A 15 -7.90 -24.62 -8.59
C ASN A 15 -7.93 -23.33 -7.76
N ILE A 16 -9.09 -22.97 -7.21
CA ILE A 16 -9.22 -21.78 -6.36
C ILE A 16 -8.33 -21.89 -5.12
N ASN A 17 -8.24 -23.05 -4.47
CA ASN A 17 -7.38 -23.24 -3.31
C ASN A 17 -5.89 -23.07 -3.66
N THR A 18 -5.47 -23.58 -4.82
CA THR A 18 -4.09 -23.43 -5.32
C THR A 18 -3.76 -21.95 -5.61
N GLU A 19 -4.64 -21.26 -6.34
CA GLU A 19 -4.51 -19.82 -6.61
C GLU A 19 -4.49 -18.98 -5.33
N MET A 20 -5.38 -19.29 -4.37
CA MET A 20 -5.41 -18.62 -3.07
C MET A 20 -4.12 -18.83 -2.27
N ALA A 21 -3.49 -20.00 -2.35
CA ALA A 21 -2.21 -20.27 -1.71
C ALA A 21 -1.09 -19.43 -2.33
N MET A 22 -1.02 -19.35 -3.67
CA MET A 22 -0.05 -18.51 -4.38
C MET A 22 -0.23 -17.02 -4.06
N LEU A 23 -1.48 -16.54 -4.00
CA LEU A 23 -1.77 -15.16 -3.60
C LEU A 23 -1.36 -14.88 -2.14
N ALA A 24 -1.54 -15.85 -1.25
CA ALA A 24 -1.12 -15.73 0.15
C ALA A 24 0.41 -15.66 0.30
N GLU A 25 1.14 -16.47 -0.47
CA GLU A 25 2.61 -16.43 -0.55
C GLU A 25 3.09 -15.07 -1.07
N TYR A 26 2.51 -14.59 -2.17
CA TYR A 26 2.80 -13.26 -2.70
C TYR A 26 2.56 -12.13 -1.68
N LEU A 27 1.50 -12.22 -0.86
CA LEU A 27 1.24 -11.26 0.21
C LEU A 27 2.30 -11.32 1.32
N ALA A 28 2.80 -12.51 1.65
CA ALA A 28 3.89 -12.69 2.62
C ALA A 28 5.18 -12.03 2.10
N ASP A 29 5.53 -12.26 0.83
CA ASP A 29 6.68 -11.65 0.18
C ASP A 29 6.57 -10.12 0.12
N CYS A 30 5.38 -9.62 -0.23
CA CYS A 30 5.10 -8.19 -0.21
C CYS A 30 5.33 -7.57 1.17
N ASN A 31 4.91 -8.26 2.25
CA ASN A 31 5.12 -7.80 3.61
C ASN A 31 6.59 -7.83 4.03
N ALA A 32 7.32 -8.89 3.67
CA ALA A 32 8.75 -9.00 3.92
C ALA A 32 9.53 -7.88 3.22
N ARG A 33 9.26 -7.66 1.92
CA ARG A 33 9.88 -6.59 1.13
C ARG A 33 9.55 -5.20 1.69
N LYS A 34 8.30 -4.97 2.09
CA LYS A 34 7.86 -3.73 2.75
C LYS A 34 8.66 -3.44 4.02
N TYR A 35 8.79 -4.45 4.89
CA TYR A 35 9.53 -4.32 6.15
C TYR A 35 11.02 -4.06 5.91
N SER A 36 11.63 -4.79 4.98
CA SER A 36 13.04 -4.60 4.60
C SER A 36 13.31 -3.19 4.06
N LEU A 37 12.45 -2.67 3.18
CA LEU A 37 12.57 -1.32 2.65
C LEU A 37 12.41 -0.24 3.74
N PHE A 38 11.46 -0.42 4.64
CA PHE A 38 11.26 0.49 5.77
C PHE A 38 12.48 0.49 6.70
N LYS A 39 12.97 -0.70 7.07
CA LYS A 39 14.17 -0.86 7.90
C LYS A 39 15.40 -0.24 7.24
N LEU A 40 15.59 -0.46 5.94
CA LEU A 40 16.68 0.14 5.17
C LEU A 40 16.62 1.67 5.23
N SER A 41 15.44 2.26 5.01
CA SER A 41 15.27 3.72 5.08
C SER A 41 15.61 4.26 6.47
N LEU A 42 15.16 3.60 7.55
CA LEU A 42 15.49 4.02 8.91
C LEU A 42 16.99 3.92 9.23
N VAL A 43 17.66 2.84 8.80
CA VAL A 43 19.11 2.69 8.99
C VAL A 43 19.87 3.78 8.26
N VAL A 44 19.53 4.03 6.99
CA VAL A 44 20.16 5.09 6.19
C VAL A 44 19.92 6.45 6.86
N SER A 45 18.68 6.76 7.26
CA SER A 45 18.37 8.01 7.96
C SER A 45 19.12 8.13 9.30
N SER A 46 19.27 7.06 10.07
CA SER A 46 20.00 7.07 11.34
C SER A 46 21.50 7.35 11.16
N VAL A 47 22.14 6.70 10.18
CA VAL A 47 23.56 6.97 9.85
C VAL A 47 23.75 8.42 9.45
N VAL A 48 22.83 8.96 8.66
CA VAL A 48 22.86 10.36 8.21
C VAL A 48 22.68 11.31 9.38
N VAL A 49 21.67 11.12 10.23
CA VAL A 49 21.46 11.96 11.41
C VAL A 49 22.65 11.92 12.36
N THR A 50 23.30 10.77 12.51
CA THR A 50 24.51 10.65 13.33
C THR A 50 25.69 11.43 12.72
N ALA A 51 25.89 11.30 11.40
CA ALA A 51 26.90 12.08 10.68
C ALA A 51 26.62 13.58 10.79
N LEU A 52 25.36 14.01 10.63
CA LEU A 52 24.91 15.39 10.81
C LEU A 52 25.31 15.95 12.18
N MET A 53 24.93 15.25 13.25
CA MET A 53 25.19 15.69 14.62
C MET A 53 26.69 15.76 14.92
N THR A 54 27.47 14.82 14.40
CA THR A 54 28.93 14.81 14.56
C THR A 54 29.57 16.01 13.86
N ILE A 55 29.12 16.32 12.64
CA ILE A 55 29.58 17.48 11.88
C ILE A 55 29.24 18.78 12.61
N PHE A 56 27.99 18.94 13.08
CA PHE A 56 27.57 20.13 13.82
C PHE A 56 28.41 20.33 15.09
N LYS A 57 28.69 19.24 15.82
CA LYS A 57 29.53 19.29 17.02
C LYS A 57 30.95 19.77 16.70
N LEU A 58 31.60 19.17 15.71
CA LEU A 58 32.94 19.56 15.27
C LEU A 58 33.00 21.03 14.81
N TYR A 59 31.94 21.52 14.17
CA TYR A 59 31.86 22.91 13.75
C TYR A 59 31.70 23.90 14.91
N SER A 60 31.07 23.47 16.02
CA SER A 60 30.84 24.30 17.20
C SER A 60 32.03 24.42 18.14
N GLU A 61 32.90 23.40 18.21
CA GLU A 61 34.00 23.33 19.18
C GLU A 61 35.30 24.02 18.70
N ASP A 62 35.57 24.06 17.39
CA ASP A 62 36.90 24.47 16.88
C ASP A 62 36.99 25.85 16.21
N GLY A 63 35.92 26.66 16.16
CA GLY A 63 35.97 28.08 15.78
C GLY A 63 36.56 28.47 14.41
N GLY A 64 37.05 27.53 13.59
CA GLY A 64 38.03 27.91 12.58
C GLY A 64 38.42 26.89 11.53
N ILE A 65 37.62 25.85 11.25
CA ILE A 65 37.89 25.06 10.04
C ILE A 65 37.46 25.86 8.81
N THR A 66 38.44 26.51 8.17
CA THR A 66 38.41 27.23 6.88
C THR A 66 38.11 26.32 5.68
N ILE A 67 37.36 25.22 5.87
CA ILE A 67 36.89 24.29 4.84
C ILE A 67 35.39 24.53 4.55
N LYS A 68 34.89 25.75 4.82
CA LYS A 68 33.45 26.07 4.87
C LYS A 68 32.72 25.89 3.53
N ALA A 69 33.35 26.19 2.40
CA ALA A 69 32.69 26.15 1.10
C ALA A 69 32.55 24.73 0.49
N PRO A 70 33.62 23.93 0.28
CA PRO A 70 33.48 22.63 -0.39
C PRO A 70 32.67 21.62 0.45
N PHE A 71 32.70 21.76 1.77
CA PHE A 71 32.02 20.85 2.68
C PHE A 71 30.49 21.01 2.62
N ASN A 72 29.99 22.25 2.54
CA ASN A 72 28.56 22.54 2.40
C ASN A 72 27.96 21.97 1.10
N TYR A 73 28.71 21.97 0.00
CA TYR A 73 28.28 21.36 -1.26
C TYR A 73 28.24 19.84 -1.20
N ILE A 74 29.27 19.20 -0.64
CA ILE A 74 29.29 17.73 -0.45
C ILE A 74 28.12 17.32 0.44
N PHE A 75 27.90 18.07 1.50
CA PHE A 75 26.83 17.84 2.45
C PHE A 75 25.43 18.01 1.82
N GLY A 76 25.23 19.08 1.04
CA GLY A 76 24.01 19.27 0.25
C GLY A 76 23.77 18.13 -0.75
N ALA A 77 24.82 17.65 -1.41
CA ALA A 77 24.73 16.52 -2.34
C ALA A 77 24.32 15.21 -1.63
N ILE A 78 24.82 14.97 -0.42
CA ILE A 78 24.41 13.82 0.40
C ILE A 78 22.91 13.92 0.74
N LEU A 79 22.43 15.09 1.18
CA LEU A 79 21.00 15.30 1.47
C LEU A 79 20.11 15.07 0.24
N VAL A 80 20.54 15.54 -0.94
CA VAL A 80 19.84 15.29 -2.20
C VAL A 80 19.78 13.78 -2.48
N LEU A 81 20.90 13.08 -2.36
CA LEU A 81 20.98 11.63 -2.62
C LEU A 81 20.03 10.85 -1.71
N ILE A 82 19.99 11.18 -0.41
CA ILE A 82 19.10 10.54 0.56
C ILE A 82 17.64 10.86 0.25
N GLY A 83 17.35 12.11 -0.11
CA GLY A 83 16.01 12.50 -0.56
C GLY A 83 15.55 11.66 -1.75
N LEU A 84 16.42 11.44 -2.74
CA LEU A 84 16.12 10.58 -3.88
C LEU A 84 15.90 9.11 -3.47
N ILE A 85 16.77 8.56 -2.61
CA ILE A 85 16.62 7.19 -2.09
C ILE A 85 15.27 7.03 -1.38
N ASN A 86 14.93 7.97 -0.49
CA ASN A 86 13.67 7.91 0.25
C ASN A 86 12.44 8.10 -0.65
N ILE A 87 12.52 8.94 -1.70
CA ILE A 87 11.47 9.04 -2.71
C ILE A 87 11.27 7.69 -3.44
N VAL A 88 12.36 7.02 -3.82
CA VAL A 88 12.29 5.71 -4.47
C VAL A 88 11.68 4.66 -3.54
N ILE A 89 12.10 4.63 -2.28
CA ILE A 89 11.52 3.74 -1.26
C ILE A 89 10.04 4.01 -1.07
N ILE A 90 9.64 5.28 -0.91
CA ILE A 90 8.23 5.68 -0.77
C ILE A 90 7.41 5.24 -2.00
N LYS A 91 7.94 5.43 -3.21
CA LYS A 91 7.30 4.99 -4.45
C LYS A 91 7.09 3.48 -4.46
N GLU A 92 8.09 2.71 -4.02
CA GLU A 92 7.97 1.26 -3.96
C GLU A 92 6.96 0.80 -2.89
N LEU A 93 6.95 1.45 -1.73
CA LEU A 93 5.97 1.18 -0.68
C LEU A 93 4.53 1.46 -1.15
N LEU A 94 4.33 2.54 -1.89
CA LEU A 94 3.05 2.85 -2.53
C LEU A 94 2.66 1.80 -3.57
N SER A 95 3.62 1.29 -4.34
CA SER A 95 3.42 0.20 -5.31
C SER A 95 2.98 -1.09 -4.61
N ILE A 96 3.71 -1.52 -3.58
CA ILE A 96 3.38 -2.71 -2.78
C ILE A 96 1.99 -2.58 -2.15
N HIS A 97 1.66 -1.41 -1.60
CA HIS A 97 0.34 -1.17 -1.03
C HIS A 97 -0.78 -1.34 -2.07
N ALA A 98 -0.60 -0.79 -3.28
CA ALA A 98 -1.56 -0.95 -4.37
C ALA A 98 -1.72 -2.42 -4.80
N SER A 99 -0.61 -3.14 -4.99
CA SER A 99 -0.63 -4.55 -5.38
C SER A 99 -1.36 -5.42 -4.35
N ARG A 100 -1.08 -5.22 -3.05
CA ARG A 100 -1.77 -5.95 -1.97
C ARG A 100 -3.28 -5.73 -1.99
N LEU A 101 -3.73 -4.51 -2.28
CA LEU A 101 -5.15 -4.19 -2.35
C LEU A 101 -5.85 -4.93 -3.49
N ILE A 102 -5.18 -5.07 -4.64
CA ILE A 102 -5.67 -5.86 -5.78
C ILE A 102 -5.71 -7.34 -5.41
N THR A 103 -4.65 -7.86 -4.78
CA THR A 103 -4.61 -9.25 -4.33
C THR A 103 -5.73 -9.56 -3.35
N TYR A 104 -6.00 -8.70 -2.36
CA TYR A 104 -7.12 -8.89 -1.44
C TYR A 104 -8.48 -8.93 -2.15
N ARG A 105 -8.67 -8.13 -3.19
CA ARG A 105 -9.88 -8.18 -4.02
C ARG A 105 -10.00 -9.49 -4.77
N GLN A 106 -8.93 -9.96 -5.40
CA GLN A 106 -8.92 -11.25 -6.09
C GLN A 106 -9.24 -12.40 -5.13
N MET A 107 -8.65 -12.39 -3.92
CA MET A 107 -8.98 -13.36 -2.88
C MET A 107 -10.46 -13.28 -2.44
N ASN A 108 -11.04 -12.08 -2.36
CA ASN A 108 -12.47 -11.92 -2.07
C ASN A 108 -13.35 -12.44 -3.21
N CYS A 109 -12.99 -12.22 -4.48
CA CYS A 109 -13.69 -12.80 -5.63
C CYS A 109 -13.65 -14.33 -5.60
N PHE A 110 -12.49 -14.93 -5.27
CA PHE A 110 -12.37 -16.37 -5.10
C PHE A 110 -13.24 -16.90 -3.96
N ARG A 111 -13.26 -16.21 -2.81
CA ARG A 111 -14.18 -16.56 -1.71
C ARG A 111 -15.64 -16.49 -2.12
N GLN A 112 -16.02 -15.44 -2.86
CA GLN A 112 -17.37 -15.29 -3.37
C GLN A 112 -17.72 -16.44 -4.33
N ALA A 113 -16.82 -16.82 -5.23
CA ALA A 113 -17.03 -17.95 -6.13
C ALA A 113 -17.22 -19.28 -5.36
N LEU A 114 -16.38 -19.54 -4.35
CA LEU A 114 -16.53 -20.71 -3.47
C LEU A 114 -17.87 -20.73 -2.74
N ASP A 115 -18.27 -19.58 -2.20
CA ASP A 115 -19.54 -19.44 -1.48
C ASP A 115 -20.74 -19.58 -2.43
N SER A 116 -20.66 -19.10 -3.67
CA SER A 116 -21.70 -19.29 -4.68
C SER A 116 -21.89 -20.77 -5.06
N ILE A 117 -20.80 -21.54 -5.21
CA ILE A 117 -20.89 -22.99 -5.47
C ILE A 117 -21.49 -23.71 -4.27
N LYS A 118 -21.06 -23.35 -3.05
CA LYS A 118 -21.65 -23.89 -1.81
C LYS A 118 -23.13 -23.54 -1.71
N TYR A 119 -23.50 -22.31 -1.98
CA TYR A 119 -24.89 -21.85 -1.97
C TYR A 119 -25.76 -22.68 -2.90
N ARG A 120 -25.33 -22.88 -4.16
CA ARG A 120 -26.04 -23.74 -5.12
C ARG A 120 -26.29 -25.15 -4.62
N LYS A 121 -25.37 -25.71 -3.84
CA LYS A 121 -25.54 -27.05 -3.26
C LYS A 121 -26.68 -27.10 -2.24
N PHE A 122 -26.91 -26.03 -1.47
CA PHE A 122 -27.95 -26.02 -0.43
C PHE A 122 -29.30 -25.54 -0.97
N GLU A 123 -29.30 -24.48 -1.79
CA GLU A 123 -30.52 -23.83 -2.29
C GLU A 123 -30.97 -24.35 -3.68
N GLY A 124 -30.11 -25.08 -4.39
CA GLY A 124 -30.40 -25.61 -5.74
C GLY A 124 -30.14 -24.62 -6.88
N CYS A 125 -29.99 -23.33 -6.60
CA CYS A 125 -29.70 -22.27 -7.57
C CYS A 125 -28.47 -21.45 -7.18
N TYR A 126 -27.85 -20.76 -8.14
CA TYR A 126 -26.79 -19.79 -7.83
C TYR A 126 -27.37 -18.53 -7.18
N PRO A 127 -26.61 -17.82 -6.34
CA PRO A 127 -27.10 -16.57 -5.74
C PRO A 127 -27.14 -15.44 -6.79
N ASP A 128 -28.25 -14.71 -6.85
CA ASP A 128 -28.41 -13.57 -7.76
C ASP A 128 -27.52 -12.37 -7.36
N SER A 129 -27.16 -12.28 -6.08
CA SER A 129 -26.34 -11.22 -5.53
C SER A 129 -25.52 -11.66 -4.32
N VAL A 130 -24.55 -10.84 -3.92
CA VAL A 130 -23.80 -11.04 -2.67
C VAL A 130 -24.72 -10.96 -1.44
N ASP A 131 -25.83 -10.25 -1.53
CA ASP A 131 -26.77 -10.10 -0.42
C ASP A 131 -27.56 -11.38 -0.16
N CYS A 132 -27.82 -12.19 -1.20
CA CYS A 132 -28.38 -13.54 -1.04
C CYS A 132 -27.47 -14.42 -0.17
N LEU A 133 -26.15 -14.31 -0.36
CA LEU A 133 -25.19 -15.01 0.48
C LEU A 133 -25.22 -14.53 1.94
N LYS A 134 -25.70 -13.32 2.22
CA LYS A 134 -25.78 -12.73 3.57
C LYS A 134 -27.15 -12.93 4.25
N SER A 135 -28.16 -13.41 3.52
CA SER A 135 -29.52 -13.54 4.04
C SER A 135 -29.62 -14.66 5.07
N SER A 136 -30.16 -14.33 6.25
CA SER A 136 -30.39 -15.27 7.35
C SER A 136 -31.38 -16.38 7.03
N ASP A 137 -32.21 -16.15 6.01
CA ASP A 137 -33.38 -16.96 5.72
C ASP A 137 -33.04 -18.17 4.83
N THR A 138 -31.78 -18.26 4.39
CA THR A 138 -31.29 -19.34 3.52
C THR A 138 -30.81 -20.55 4.33
N GLU A 139 -31.05 -21.76 3.82
CA GLU A 139 -30.47 -23.00 4.36
C GLU A 139 -28.93 -22.91 4.35
N TYR A 140 -28.36 -22.34 3.28
CA TYR A 140 -26.93 -22.04 3.20
C TYR A 140 -26.42 -21.25 4.40
N TRP A 141 -27.11 -20.17 4.79
CA TRP A 141 -26.69 -19.33 5.90
C TRP A 141 -26.67 -20.08 7.23
N ASN A 142 -27.73 -20.86 7.47
CA ASN A 142 -27.90 -21.61 8.70
C ASN A 142 -26.83 -22.67 8.92
N ILE A 143 -26.28 -23.23 7.82
CA ILE A 143 -25.26 -24.28 7.88
C ILE A 143 -23.85 -23.70 7.80
N LEU A 144 -23.56 -22.83 6.83
CA LEU A 144 -22.20 -22.33 6.55
C LEU A 144 -22.09 -20.82 6.69
N GLY A 145 -23.07 -20.07 6.18
CA GLY A 145 -22.94 -18.61 6.04
C GLY A 145 -22.70 -17.88 7.36
N LYS A 146 -23.32 -18.34 8.45
CA LYS A 146 -23.17 -17.77 9.82
C LYS A 146 -21.78 -17.93 10.43
N HIS A 147 -20.97 -18.87 9.92
CA HIS A 147 -19.64 -19.17 10.45
C HIS A 147 -18.51 -18.41 9.74
N ARG A 148 -18.83 -17.51 8.81
CA ARG A 148 -17.82 -16.71 8.11
C ARG A 148 -17.22 -15.65 9.03
N LYS A 149 -15.88 -15.64 9.06
CA LYS A 149 -15.10 -14.67 9.85
C LYS A 149 -14.76 -13.38 9.09
N LEU A 150 -14.81 -13.42 7.75
CA LEU A 150 -14.39 -12.32 6.89
C LEU A 150 -15.55 -11.89 5.98
N PRO A 151 -15.75 -10.58 5.78
CA PRO A 151 -16.74 -10.08 4.83
C PRO A 151 -16.35 -10.48 3.41
N LEU A 152 -17.36 -10.80 2.59
CA LEU A 152 -17.19 -11.09 1.16
C LEU A 152 -17.05 -9.83 0.31
N ASP A 153 -17.51 -8.69 0.82
CA ASP A 153 -17.49 -7.44 0.10
C ASP A 153 -16.15 -6.71 0.22
N ASN A 154 -15.98 -5.73 -0.65
CA ASN A 154 -14.82 -4.85 -0.69
C ASN A 154 -15.06 -3.54 0.06
N GLU A 155 -16.13 -3.42 0.86
CA GLU A 155 -16.49 -2.18 1.54
C GLU A 155 -15.43 -1.77 2.55
N GLY A 156 -14.93 -2.73 3.34
CA GLY A 156 -13.85 -2.50 4.30
C GLY A 156 -12.56 -2.01 3.62
N LEU A 157 -12.23 -2.55 2.44
CA LEU A 157 -11.07 -2.14 1.63
C LEU A 157 -11.25 -0.70 1.10
N VAL A 158 -12.45 -0.33 0.68
CA VAL A 158 -12.74 1.06 0.25
C VAL A 158 -12.68 2.02 1.44
N LEU A 159 -13.17 1.59 2.62
CA LEU A 159 -13.20 2.40 3.83
C LEU A 159 -11.80 2.62 4.40
N SER A 160 -10.91 1.62 4.34
CA SER A 160 -9.50 1.76 4.69
C SER A 160 -8.77 2.74 3.77
N GLU A 161 -9.28 2.91 2.54
CA GLU A 161 -8.67 3.83 1.57
C GLU A 161 -9.00 5.30 1.77
N ARG A 162 -10.11 5.62 2.47
CA ARG A 162 -10.57 6.99 2.68
C ARG A 162 -9.64 7.81 3.57
N GLY A 163 -8.97 7.19 4.55
CA GLY A 163 -8.09 7.86 5.52
C GLY A 163 -6.60 7.66 5.27
N LEU A 164 -5.78 8.65 5.66
CA LEU A 164 -4.32 8.56 5.63
C LEU A 164 -3.76 7.79 6.84
N PHE A 165 -4.43 7.88 7.99
CA PHE A 165 -4.05 7.20 9.24
C PHE A 165 -4.79 5.88 9.50
N ARG A 166 -5.74 5.50 8.62
CA ARG A 166 -6.49 4.24 8.76
C ARG A 166 -5.73 3.02 8.27
N SER A 167 -4.76 3.22 7.37
CA SER A 167 -3.93 2.15 6.85
C SER A 167 -2.54 2.23 7.49
N PRO A 168 -2.03 1.14 8.09
CA PRO A 168 -0.68 1.11 8.65
C PRO A 168 0.38 1.39 7.58
N ASP A 169 0.14 1.00 6.32
CA ASP A 169 1.06 1.25 5.21
C ASP A 169 1.16 2.75 4.90
N LYS A 170 0.03 3.46 4.91
CA LYS A 170 0.00 4.92 4.68
C LYS A 170 0.63 5.69 5.82
N PHE A 171 0.41 5.25 7.05
CA PHE A 171 1.08 5.81 8.22
C PHE A 171 2.59 5.64 8.12
N MET A 172 3.07 4.45 7.75
CA MET A 172 4.50 4.17 7.57
C MET A 172 5.12 5.08 6.49
N ILE A 173 4.45 5.24 5.35
CA ILE A 173 4.88 6.15 4.27
C ILE A 173 4.92 7.61 4.76
N PHE A 174 3.90 8.04 5.52
CA PHE A 174 3.86 9.37 6.11
C PHE A 174 5.01 9.61 7.09
N ILE A 175 5.30 8.66 7.97
CA ILE A 175 6.43 8.75 8.91
C ILE A 175 7.77 8.85 8.17
N LEU A 176 7.99 8.04 7.12
CA LEU A 176 9.19 8.15 6.30
C LEU A 176 9.31 9.51 5.62
N ALA A 177 8.20 10.03 5.06
CA ALA A 177 8.17 11.34 4.44
C ALA A 177 8.48 12.46 5.43
N LEU A 178 7.91 12.38 6.64
CA LEU A 178 8.13 13.33 7.71
C LEU A 178 9.60 13.33 8.17
N ILE A 179 10.16 12.15 8.46
CA ILE A 179 11.58 12.02 8.85
C ILE A 179 12.49 12.55 7.75
N SER A 180 12.21 12.19 6.49
CA SER A 180 12.99 12.66 5.35
C SER A 180 12.93 14.18 5.21
N ALA A 181 11.73 14.77 5.35
CA ALA A 181 11.55 16.21 5.31
C ALA A 181 12.34 16.88 6.45
N LEU A 182 12.23 16.38 7.68
CA LEU A 182 12.98 16.93 8.83
C LEU A 182 14.50 16.89 8.60
N VAL A 183 15.03 15.79 8.06
CA VAL A 183 16.47 15.68 7.74
C VAL A 183 16.86 16.67 6.65
N ILE A 184 16.08 16.78 5.57
CA ILE A 184 16.40 17.66 4.44
C ILE A 184 16.25 19.15 4.81
N PHE A 185 15.26 19.50 5.64
CA PHE A 185 15.05 20.87 6.13
C PHE A 185 15.91 21.23 7.34
N SER A 186 16.63 20.28 7.94
CA SER A 186 17.50 20.55 9.09
C SER A 186 18.48 21.71 8.89
N PRO A 187 19.11 21.92 7.71
CA PRO A 187 20.01 23.05 7.52
C PRO A 187 19.27 24.39 7.49
N VAL A 188 18.05 24.42 6.95
CA VAL A 188 17.20 25.63 6.92
C VAL A 188 16.77 26.00 8.33
N ILE A 189 16.37 24.99 9.14
CA ILE A 189 16.00 25.19 10.54
C ILE A 189 17.20 25.71 11.34
N TYR A 190 18.38 25.13 11.13
CA TYR A 190 19.62 25.57 11.78
C TYR A 190 19.97 27.03 11.43
N MET A 191 19.90 27.40 10.15
CA MET A 191 20.19 28.77 9.72
C MET A 191 19.16 29.79 10.24
N ALA A 192 17.87 29.41 10.30
CA ALA A 192 16.84 30.26 10.85
C ALA A 192 17.08 30.63 12.32
N TRP A 193 17.84 29.80 13.05
CA TRP A 193 18.18 30.02 14.46
C TRP A 193 19.62 30.53 14.66
N SER A 194 20.42 30.63 13.60
CA SER A 194 21.81 31.08 13.67
C SER A 194 21.95 32.55 13.20
N PRO A 195 22.38 33.48 14.07
CA PRO A 195 22.45 34.91 13.76
C PRO A 195 23.50 35.28 12.70
N ASP A 196 24.50 34.42 12.48
CA ASP A 196 25.63 34.68 11.56
C ASP A 196 25.51 33.97 10.20
N SER A 197 24.35 33.40 9.88
CA SER A 197 24.19 32.58 8.68
C SER A 197 24.05 33.40 7.38
N THR A 198 24.80 33.04 6.35
CA THR A 198 24.68 33.63 5.01
C THR A 198 23.43 33.11 4.29
N TYR A 199 22.51 34.01 3.93
CA TYR A 199 21.24 33.74 3.22
C TYR A 199 21.33 32.81 2.00
N ARG A 200 22.48 32.76 1.30
CA ARG A 200 22.68 31.96 0.08
C ARG A 200 22.62 30.44 0.32
N GLU A 201 23.15 29.96 1.45
CA GLU A 201 23.22 28.52 1.75
C GLU A 201 21.84 27.98 2.20
N GLY A 202 21.08 28.82 2.90
CA GLY A 202 19.69 28.54 3.30
C GLY A 202 18.75 28.45 2.10
N LEU A 203 19.01 29.28 1.08
CA LEU A 203 18.23 29.26 -0.16
C LEU A 203 18.44 27.96 -0.95
N TYR A 204 19.67 27.44 -1.04
CA TYR A 204 19.95 26.16 -1.72
C TYR A 204 19.28 24.98 -1.01
N SER A 205 19.49 24.85 0.30
CA SER A 205 18.88 23.78 1.10
C SER A 205 17.35 23.85 1.11
N GLY A 206 16.78 25.07 1.17
CA GLY A 206 15.35 25.30 1.04
C GLY A 206 14.79 24.87 -0.31
N LEU A 207 15.50 25.16 -1.41
CA LEU A 207 15.10 24.74 -2.76
C LEU A 207 15.11 23.21 -2.91
N VAL A 208 16.14 22.54 -2.39
CA VAL A 208 16.22 21.07 -2.36
C VAL A 208 15.05 20.48 -1.54
N GLY A 209 14.78 21.04 -0.36
CA GLY A 209 13.64 20.63 0.47
C GLY A 209 12.30 20.80 -0.22
N MET A 210 12.09 21.94 -0.90
CA MET A 210 10.88 22.19 -1.68
C MET A 210 10.72 21.20 -2.83
N LEU A 211 11.79 20.90 -3.58
CA LEU A 211 11.75 19.90 -4.65
C LEU A 211 11.43 18.50 -4.11
N PHE A 212 11.98 18.12 -2.97
CA PHE A 212 11.67 16.85 -2.32
C PHE A 212 10.19 16.76 -1.93
N VAL A 213 9.65 17.80 -1.27
CA VAL A 213 8.24 17.85 -0.86
C VAL A 213 7.32 17.83 -2.08
N ALA A 214 7.63 18.62 -3.11
CA ALA A 214 6.87 18.63 -4.36
C ALA A 214 6.89 17.25 -5.02
N GLY A 215 8.06 16.62 -5.12
CA GLY A 215 8.22 15.27 -5.65
C GLY A 215 7.40 14.24 -4.88
N PHE A 216 7.43 14.30 -3.54
CA PHE A 216 6.62 13.44 -2.68
C PHE A 216 5.12 13.60 -2.96
N PHE A 217 4.60 14.84 -3.00
CA PHE A 217 3.19 15.09 -3.25
C PHE A 217 2.77 14.67 -4.67
N VAL A 218 3.63 14.85 -5.68
CA VAL A 218 3.38 14.36 -7.05
C VAL A 218 3.26 12.84 -7.06
N GLN A 219 4.23 12.12 -6.49
CA GLN A 219 4.22 10.66 -6.42
C GLN A 219 3.01 10.13 -5.63
N PHE A 220 2.69 10.77 -4.50
CA PHE A 220 1.54 10.41 -3.68
C PHE A 220 0.23 10.63 -4.44
N ARG A 221 0.08 11.76 -5.13
CA ARG A 221 -1.11 12.07 -5.94
C ARG A 221 -1.26 11.09 -7.09
N ASP A 222 -0.19 10.79 -7.81
CA ASP A 222 -0.20 9.90 -8.96
C ASP A 222 -0.48 8.45 -8.55
N SER A 223 0.12 7.99 -7.44
CA SER A 223 -0.21 6.70 -6.84
C SER A 223 -1.69 6.62 -6.45
N ARG A 224 -2.25 7.64 -5.79
CA ARG A 224 -3.68 7.68 -5.47
C ARG A 224 -4.56 7.66 -6.72
N LYS A 225 -4.17 8.37 -7.79
CA LYS A 225 -4.92 8.34 -9.06
C LYS A 225 -4.93 6.94 -9.67
N ARG A 226 -3.77 6.28 -9.75
CA ARG A 226 -3.64 4.90 -10.26
C ARG A 226 -4.45 3.92 -9.42
N LEU A 227 -4.34 4.02 -8.09
CA LEU A 227 -5.10 3.19 -7.18
C LEU A 227 -6.60 3.39 -7.35
N ARG A 228 -7.07 4.65 -7.40
CA ARG A 228 -8.50 4.95 -7.65
C ARG A 228 -8.98 4.43 -9.00
N ALA A 229 -8.16 4.50 -10.04
CA ALA A 229 -8.49 3.94 -11.34
C ALA A 229 -8.69 2.42 -11.23
N GLN A 230 -7.71 1.70 -10.66
CA GLN A 230 -7.80 0.26 -10.40
C GLN A 230 -8.99 -0.10 -9.49
N LEU A 231 -9.29 0.75 -8.51
CA LEU A 231 -10.44 0.57 -7.63
C LEU A 231 -11.77 0.75 -8.36
N LYS A 232 -11.86 1.71 -9.29
CA LYS A 232 -13.06 2.01 -10.09
C LYS A 232 -13.31 0.99 -11.21
N PHE A 233 -12.26 0.44 -11.84
CA PHE A 233 -12.41 -0.68 -12.78
C PHE A 233 -12.98 -1.94 -12.11
N GLY A 234 -12.90 -2.02 -10.78
CA GLY A 234 -13.53 -3.06 -9.96
C GLY A 234 -14.83 -2.63 -9.28
N LYS A 235 -15.49 -1.54 -9.68
CA LYS A 235 -16.95 -1.54 -9.58
C LYS A 235 -17.35 -2.65 -10.54
N THR A 236 -17.64 -3.82 -9.99
CA THR A 236 -18.39 -4.83 -10.72
C THR A 236 -19.48 -4.07 -11.48
N PRO A 237 -19.59 -4.17 -12.81
CA PRO A 237 -20.90 -3.92 -13.41
C PRO A 237 -21.86 -4.71 -12.54
N GLU A 238 -22.99 -4.11 -12.16
CA GLU A 238 -24.11 -4.86 -11.61
C GLU A 238 -24.17 -6.14 -12.44
N THR A 239 -23.69 -7.22 -11.85
CA THR A 239 -23.47 -8.45 -12.56
C THR A 239 -24.86 -9.01 -12.47
N SER A 240 -25.72 -8.57 -13.39
CA SER A 240 -26.69 -9.47 -13.95
C SER A 240 -25.85 -10.68 -14.35
N PHE A 241 -25.83 -11.68 -13.47
CA PHE A 241 -25.39 -13.01 -13.83
C PHE A 241 -26.13 -13.28 -15.13
N VAL A 242 -25.37 -13.41 -16.22
CA VAL A 242 -25.95 -13.69 -17.52
C VAL A 242 -26.79 -14.94 -17.32
N ASN A 243 -28.11 -14.79 -17.43
CA ASN A 243 -29.05 -15.89 -17.33
C ASN A 243 -28.62 -16.93 -18.38
N THR A 244 -28.01 -18.02 -17.94
CA THR A 244 -27.56 -19.12 -18.81
C THR A 244 -28.71 -19.98 -19.31
N ASP A 245 -29.96 -19.55 -19.13
CA ASP A 245 -31.16 -20.22 -19.67
C ASP A 245 -31.29 -20.13 -21.19
N THR A 246 -30.36 -19.47 -21.88
CA THR A 246 -30.25 -19.51 -23.34
C THR A 246 -29.07 -20.35 -23.79
N ILE A 247 -29.02 -21.63 -23.40
CA ILE A 247 -28.30 -22.63 -24.19
C ILE A 247 -29.35 -23.24 -25.13
N PRO A 248 -29.35 -22.91 -26.44
CA PRO A 248 -30.27 -23.57 -27.37
C PRO A 248 -29.99 -25.08 -27.37
N PRO A 249 -31.02 -25.92 -27.50
CA PRO A 249 -30.82 -27.36 -27.58
C PRO A 249 -29.90 -27.67 -28.74
N VAL A 250 -28.85 -28.46 -28.46
CA VAL A 250 -27.98 -29.02 -29.49
C VAL A 250 -28.84 -29.95 -30.33
N SER A 251 -29.08 -29.55 -31.58
CA SER A 251 -29.67 -30.37 -32.64
C SER A 251 -28.66 -31.36 -33.19
#